data_AF-A0A483W5U2-F1
#
_entry.id   AF-A0A483W5U2-F1
#
_cell.length_a   1.000
_cell.length_b   1.000
_cell.length_c   1.000
_cell.angle_alpha   90.00
_cell.angle_beta   90.00
_cell.angle_gamma   90.00
#
_symmetry.space_group_name_H-M   'P 1'
#
loop_
_entity.id
_entity.type
_entity.pdbx_description
1 polymer ?
#
loop_
_entity_poly.entity_id
_entity_poly.type
_entity_poly.pdbx_seq_one_letter_code
_entity_poly.pdbx_strand_id
1 'polypeptide(L)'
;VLKREDIKDSIINLWRKINLGYFYNTLEYYLSKISERWAQEFLLNENTRQRLENIITSARRLSFSAYKSVNSTVGFHELQSTGTKHTQNMLLHEINKYISFIEQSDVDYSKPRYDKMPILSVERQLYDLFNLEPAILYNEVPSIGIVENCMLLDEF
;
A
#
# COMPACT_ATOMS: atom_id res chain seq x y z
N VAL A 1 1.15 5.26 -33.29
CA VAL A 1 1.09 6.46 -32.42
C VAL A 1 0.30 6.06 -31.19
N LEU A 2 0.90 6.06 -30.00
CA LEU A 2 0.18 5.84 -28.74
C LEU A 2 -0.80 7.00 -28.53
N LYS A 3 -2.05 6.73 -28.18
CA LYS A 3 -3.00 7.81 -27.88
C LYS A 3 -2.69 8.36 -26.49
N ARG A 4 -2.93 9.66 -26.28
CA ARG A 4 -2.72 10.32 -24.97
C ARG A 4 -3.53 9.64 -23.85
N GLU A 5 -4.69 9.08 -24.19
CA GLU A 5 -5.54 8.27 -23.30
C GLU A 5 -4.83 6.99 -22.84
N ASP A 6 -4.22 6.24 -23.76
CA ASP A 6 -3.50 4.99 -23.44
C ASP A 6 -2.36 5.22 -22.43
N ILE A 7 -1.71 6.39 -22.50
CA ILE A 7 -0.64 6.80 -21.58
C ILE A 7 -1.20 7.07 -20.18
N LYS A 8 -2.30 7.82 -20.08
CA LYS A 8 -2.95 8.14 -18.80
C LYS A 8 -3.40 6.88 -18.07
N ASP A 9 -4.07 5.97 -18.78
CA ASP A 9 -4.52 4.69 -18.22
C ASP A 9 -3.32 3.84 -17.74
N SER A 10 -2.22 3.85 -18.50
CA SER A 10 -0.99 3.17 -18.11
C SER A 10 -0.39 3.75 -16.83
N ILE A 11 -0.37 5.08 -16.68
CA ILE A 11 0.11 5.76 -15.46
C ILE A 11 -0.77 5.39 -14.26
N ILE A 12 -2.10 5.41 -14.42
CA ILE A 12 -3.04 5.03 -13.35
C ILE A 12 -2.81 3.58 -12.93
N ASN A 13 -2.67 2.66 -13.88
CA ASN A 13 -2.40 1.26 -13.58
C ASN A 13 -1.05 1.06 -12.88
N LEU A 14 -0.01 1.80 -13.29
CA LEU A 14 1.27 1.78 -12.62
C LEU A 14 1.18 2.36 -11.20
N TRP A 15 0.45 3.46 -11.00
CA TRP A 15 0.21 4.06 -9.70
C TRP A 15 -0.49 3.07 -8.75
N ARG A 16 -1.53 2.37 -9.22
CA ARG A 16 -2.18 1.30 -8.43
C ARG A 16 -1.20 0.21 -8.01
N LYS A 17 -0.29 -0.21 -8.91
CA LYS A 17 0.77 -1.19 -8.59
C LYS A 17 1.77 -0.65 -7.58
N ILE A 18 2.13 0.63 -7.65
CA ILE A 18 2.99 1.29 -6.65
C ILE A 18 2.32 1.28 -5.28
N ASN A 19 1.04 1.66 -5.21
CA ASN A 19 0.27 1.66 -3.95
C ASN A 19 0.21 0.25 -3.33
N LEU A 20 -0.01 -0.77 -4.15
CA LEU A 20 0.03 -2.16 -3.70
C LEU A 20 1.43 -2.59 -3.25
N GLY A 21 2.48 -2.15 -3.95
CA GLY A 21 3.87 -2.37 -3.56
C GLY A 21 4.18 -1.82 -2.16
N TYR A 22 3.63 -0.64 -1.82
CA TYR A 22 3.76 -0.08 -0.48
C TYR A 22 3.14 -0.97 0.62
N PHE A 23 2.01 -1.64 0.35
CA PHE A 23 1.44 -2.62 1.28
C PHE A 23 2.44 -3.75 1.55
N TYR A 24 2.91 -4.42 0.49
CA TYR A 24 3.78 -5.59 0.60
C TYR A 24 5.13 -5.25 1.22
N ASN A 25 5.76 -4.16 0.78
CA ASN A 25 7.03 -3.70 1.32
C ASN A 25 6.90 -3.37 2.82
N THR A 26 5.78 -2.75 3.22
CA THR A 26 5.54 -2.45 4.64
C THR A 26 5.34 -3.73 5.45
N LEU A 27 4.53 -4.66 4.93
CA LEU A 27 4.28 -5.95 5.58
C LEU A 27 5.58 -6.74 5.77
N GLU A 28 6.37 -6.87 4.72
CA GLU A 28 7.67 -7.54 4.73
C GLU A 28 8.65 -6.86 5.70
N TYR A 29 8.75 -5.53 5.65
CA TYR A 29 9.63 -4.77 6.54
C TYR A 29 9.31 -5.00 8.02
N TYR A 30 8.03 -5.01 8.42
CA TYR A 30 7.67 -5.21 9.82
C TYR A 30 7.75 -6.69 10.23
N LEU A 31 7.44 -7.64 9.35
CA LEU A 31 7.60 -9.07 9.63
C LEU A 31 9.08 -9.47 9.75
N SER A 32 9.97 -8.92 8.92
CA SER A 32 11.41 -9.23 8.95
C SER A 32 12.11 -8.82 10.25
N LYS A 33 11.49 -7.93 11.05
CA LYS A 33 11.98 -7.54 12.38
C LYS A 33 11.63 -8.52 13.49
N ILE A 34 10.78 -9.50 13.19
CA ILE A 34 10.26 -10.47 14.16
C ILE A 34 10.95 -11.80 13.91
N SER A 35 11.67 -12.30 14.90
CA SER A 35 12.46 -13.54 14.81
C SER A 35 11.62 -14.82 14.83
N GLU A 36 10.37 -14.70 15.26
CA GLU A 36 9.49 -15.80 15.56
C GLU A 36 8.94 -16.47 14.30
N ARG A 37 8.82 -17.80 14.37
CA ARG A 37 8.42 -18.64 13.25
C ARG A 37 7.12 -18.19 12.58
N TRP A 38 6.16 -17.69 13.35
CA TRP A 38 4.88 -17.25 12.80
C TRP A 38 5.02 -16.10 11.80
N ALA A 39 5.98 -15.20 12.01
CA ALA A 39 6.25 -14.08 11.12
C ALA A 39 7.06 -14.52 9.90
N GLN A 40 8.07 -15.36 10.12
CA GLN A 40 8.98 -15.85 9.07
C GLN A 40 8.27 -16.74 8.04
N GLU A 41 7.25 -17.50 8.46
CA GLU A 41 6.49 -18.41 7.59
C GLU A 41 5.14 -17.83 7.15
N PHE A 42 4.85 -16.56 7.45
CA PHE A 42 3.56 -15.97 7.11
C PHE A 42 3.43 -15.75 5.60
N LEU A 43 2.32 -16.21 5.03
CA LEU A 43 1.93 -15.95 3.66
C LEU A 43 0.47 -15.51 3.61
N LEU A 44 0.17 -14.52 2.77
CA LEU A 44 -1.21 -14.16 2.48
C LEU A 44 -1.89 -15.28 1.71
N ASN A 45 -3.17 -15.51 2.03
CA ASN A 45 -3.99 -16.38 1.22
C ASN A 45 -4.43 -15.67 -0.08
N GLU A 46 -4.85 -16.47 -1.05
CA GLU A 46 -5.21 -15.98 -2.38
C GLU A 46 -6.37 -14.99 -2.37
N ASN A 47 -7.40 -15.25 -1.56
CA ASN A 47 -8.55 -14.36 -1.45
C ASN A 47 -8.15 -12.95 -0.97
N THR A 48 -7.29 -12.86 0.04
CA THR A 48 -6.80 -11.57 0.55
C THR A 48 -5.91 -10.87 -0.46
N ARG A 49 -5.08 -11.60 -1.23
CA ARG A 49 -4.30 -11.01 -2.34
C ARG A 49 -5.20 -10.40 -3.41
N GLN A 50 -6.23 -11.13 -3.85
CA GLN A 50 -7.18 -10.64 -4.85
C GLN A 50 -7.95 -9.41 -4.37
N ARG A 51 -8.33 -9.36 -3.08
CA ARG A 51 -8.93 -8.14 -2.51
C ARG A 51 -7.99 -6.95 -2.56
N LEU A 52 -6.71 -7.15 -2.18
CA LEU A 52 -5.69 -6.09 -2.23
C LEU A 52 -5.41 -5.60 -3.65
N GLU A 53 -5.42 -6.49 -4.66
CA GLU A 53 -5.22 -6.10 -6.06
C GLU A 53 -6.37 -5.27 -6.62
N ASN A 54 -7.60 -5.53 -6.14
CA ASN A 54 -8.80 -4.84 -6.60
C ASN A 54 -9.08 -3.53 -5.85
N ILE A 55 -8.47 -3.33 -4.68
CA ILE A 55 -8.72 -2.14 -3.87
C ILE A 55 -8.21 -0.88 -4.59
N ILE A 56 -8.99 0.20 -4.50
CA ILE A 56 -8.62 1.51 -5.05
C ILE A 56 -8.48 2.46 -3.87
N THR A 57 -7.24 2.73 -3.48
CA THR A 57 -6.93 3.57 -2.32
C THR A 57 -5.50 4.12 -2.44
N SER A 58 -5.10 4.99 -1.51
CA SER A 58 -3.76 5.57 -1.47
C SER A 58 -2.72 4.63 -0.85
N ALA A 59 -1.46 4.80 -1.22
CA ALA A 59 -0.36 4.02 -0.65
C ALA A 59 -0.25 4.20 0.87
N ARG A 60 -0.54 5.40 1.39
CA ARG A 60 -0.51 5.67 2.83
C ARG A 60 -1.50 4.82 3.63
N ARG A 61 -2.71 4.61 3.11
CA ARG A 61 -3.74 3.78 3.75
C ARG A 61 -3.31 2.32 3.77
N LEU A 62 -2.79 1.83 2.65
CA LEU A 62 -2.27 0.47 2.54
C LEU A 62 -1.06 0.23 3.45
N SER A 63 -0.09 1.14 3.47
CA SER A 63 1.08 1.07 4.36
C SER A 63 0.65 1.03 5.82
N PHE A 64 -0.27 1.91 6.20
CA PHE A 64 -0.80 1.97 7.57
C PHE A 64 -1.50 0.67 7.96
N SER A 65 -2.33 0.10 7.08
CA SER A 65 -3.03 -1.17 7.32
C SER A 65 -2.06 -2.32 7.55
N ALA A 66 -1.00 -2.45 6.74
CA ALA A 66 0.03 -3.46 6.93
C ALA A 66 0.75 -3.28 8.28
N TYR A 67 1.23 -2.06 8.55
CA TYR A 67 1.90 -1.71 9.81
C TYR A 67 1.04 -2.02 11.05
N LYS A 68 -0.21 -1.57 11.04
CA LYS A 68 -1.13 -1.78 12.16
C LYS A 68 -1.45 -3.24 12.36
N SER A 69 -1.67 -4.00 11.29
CA SER A 69 -1.96 -5.43 11.38
C SER A 69 -0.83 -6.21 12.03
N VAL A 70 0.43 -5.92 11.65
CA VAL A 70 1.59 -6.58 12.27
C VAL A 70 1.71 -6.21 13.75
N ASN A 71 1.63 -4.93 14.10
CA ASN A 71 1.74 -4.52 15.51
C ASN A 71 0.62 -5.03 16.41
N SER A 72 -0.63 -5.01 15.92
CA SER A 72 -1.75 -5.64 16.64
C SER A 72 -1.46 -7.11 16.90
N THR A 73 -0.91 -7.80 15.91
CA THR A 73 -0.57 -9.23 16.00
C THR A 73 0.57 -9.49 16.97
N VAL A 74 1.61 -8.66 16.99
CA VAL A 74 2.70 -8.77 17.97
C VAL A 74 2.16 -8.65 19.39
N GLY A 75 1.36 -7.62 19.67
CA GLY A 75 0.74 -7.45 20.98
C GLY A 75 -0.16 -8.63 21.35
N PHE A 76 -0.91 -9.19 20.38
CA PHE A 76 -1.68 -10.41 20.58
C PHE A 76 -0.77 -11.63 20.86
N HIS A 77 0.33 -11.77 20.14
CA HIS A 77 1.28 -12.88 20.28
C HIS A 77 1.85 -12.94 21.70
N GLU A 78 2.27 -11.79 22.22
CA GLU A 78 2.85 -11.65 23.56
C GLU A 78 1.86 -11.94 24.69
N LEU A 79 0.57 -11.65 24.49
CA LEU A 79 -0.42 -11.67 25.57
C LEU A 79 -1.34 -12.90 25.57
N GLN A 80 -1.69 -13.41 24.40
CA GLN A 80 -2.86 -14.29 24.24
C GLN A 80 -2.67 -15.45 23.27
N SER A 81 -1.53 -15.55 22.58
CA SER A 81 -1.35 -16.57 21.57
C SER A 81 -1.16 -17.97 22.15
N THR A 82 -1.71 -18.95 21.44
CA THR A 82 -1.60 -20.38 21.76
C THR A 82 -0.72 -21.13 20.75
N GLY A 83 -0.02 -20.41 19.87
CA GLY A 83 0.96 -20.96 18.94
C GLY A 83 1.07 -20.25 17.59
N THR A 84 1.95 -20.76 16.73
CA THR A 84 2.26 -20.17 15.43
C THR A 84 1.04 -19.97 14.55
N LYS A 85 0.25 -21.04 14.30
CA LYS A 85 -0.92 -20.99 13.42
C LYS A 85 -1.99 -20.03 13.94
N HIS A 86 -2.19 -19.98 15.26
CA HIS A 86 -3.16 -19.06 15.87
C HIS A 86 -2.75 -17.60 15.66
N THR A 87 -1.46 -17.30 15.83
CA THR A 87 -0.90 -15.97 15.57
C THR A 87 -1.02 -15.57 14.10
N GLN A 88 -0.72 -16.48 13.16
CA GLN A 88 -0.86 -16.22 11.72
C GLN A 88 -2.32 -15.99 11.31
N ASN A 89 -3.26 -16.75 11.88
CA ASN A 89 -4.69 -16.52 11.67
C ASN A 89 -5.12 -15.16 12.20
N MET A 90 -4.56 -14.71 13.33
CA MET A 90 -4.82 -13.38 13.87
C MET A 90 -4.26 -12.28 12.96
N LEU A 91 -3.04 -12.44 12.43
CA LEU A 91 -2.49 -11.50 11.45
C LEU A 91 -3.37 -11.38 10.21
N LEU A 92 -3.78 -12.52 9.67
CA LEU A 92 -4.67 -12.55 8.52
C LEU A 92 -6.03 -11.90 8.84
N HIS A 93 -6.55 -12.11 10.04
CA HIS A 93 -7.78 -11.46 10.51
C HIS A 93 -7.61 -9.94 10.57
N GLU A 94 -6.56 -9.43 11.20
CA GLU A 94 -6.30 -7.99 11.29
C GLU A 94 -6.08 -7.36 9.90
N ILE A 95 -5.35 -8.01 9.01
CA ILE A 95 -5.19 -7.54 7.62
C ILE A 95 -6.55 -7.42 6.93
N ASN A 96 -7.38 -8.46 7.00
CA ASN A 96 -8.71 -8.44 6.36
C ASN A 96 -9.64 -7.41 7.01
N LYS A 97 -9.55 -7.19 8.31
CA LYS A 97 -10.30 -6.14 9.03
C LYS A 97 -9.96 -4.75 8.49
N TYR A 98 -8.66 -4.43 8.34
CA TYR A 98 -8.26 -3.14 7.79
C TYR A 98 -8.58 -2.99 6.29
N ILE A 99 -8.50 -4.07 5.50
CA ILE A 99 -8.98 -4.07 4.11
C ILE A 99 -10.48 -3.75 4.07
N SER A 100 -11.30 -4.45 4.87
CA SER A 100 -12.74 -4.18 4.95
C SER A 100 -13.03 -2.74 5.41
N PHE A 101 -12.22 -2.20 6.33
CA PHE A 101 -12.36 -0.81 6.75
C PHE A 101 -12.10 0.18 5.60
N ILE A 102 -11.08 -0.07 4.77
CA ILE A 102 -10.81 0.76 3.59
C ILE A 102 -11.96 0.67 2.58
N GLU A 103 -12.51 -0.52 2.35
CA GLU A 103 -13.62 -0.73 1.41
C GLU A 103 -14.94 -0.08 1.86
N GLN A 104 -15.14 0.08 3.18
CA GLN A 104 -16.41 0.54 3.76
C GLN A 104 -16.39 1.98 4.24
N SER A 105 -15.23 2.62 4.30
CA SER A 105 -15.07 3.95 4.91
C SER A 105 -14.02 4.80 4.22
N ASP A 106 -14.32 6.09 4.09
CA ASP A 106 -13.37 7.12 3.66
C ASP A 106 -12.50 7.64 4.82
N VAL A 107 -12.78 7.21 6.06
CA VAL A 107 -12.00 7.63 7.22
C VAL A 107 -10.57 7.12 7.08
N ASP A 108 -9.62 8.03 7.29
CA ASP A 108 -8.20 7.77 7.11
C ASP A 108 -7.41 8.19 8.35
N TYR A 109 -6.86 7.20 9.05
CA TYR A 109 -5.98 7.37 10.21
C TYR A 109 -4.49 7.27 9.84
N SER A 110 -4.18 7.07 8.57
CA SER A 110 -2.81 7.05 8.08
C SER A 110 -2.21 8.46 8.15
N LYS A 111 -0.90 8.50 8.31
CA LYS A 111 -0.17 9.76 8.31
C LYS A 111 0.31 10.07 6.89
N PRO A 112 0.38 11.35 6.50
CA PRO A 112 0.94 11.72 5.22
C PRO A 112 2.42 11.32 5.14
N ARG A 113 2.96 11.27 3.90
CA ARG A 113 4.38 10.99 3.67
C ARG A 113 5.24 11.93 4.52
N TYR A 114 6.20 11.37 5.24
CA TYR A 114 7.24 12.15 5.89
C TYR A 114 8.36 12.47 4.90
N ASP A 115 8.94 13.67 4.97
CA ASP A 115 10.04 14.11 4.07
C ASP A 115 11.25 13.17 4.05
N LYS A 116 11.44 12.39 5.12
CA LYS A 116 12.55 11.42 5.25
C LYS A 116 12.22 10.01 4.76
N MET A 117 10.98 9.74 4.32
CA MET A 117 10.66 8.41 3.76
C MET A 117 11.39 8.22 2.43
N PRO A 118 11.98 7.03 2.20
CA PRO A 118 12.67 6.76 0.94
C PRO A 118 11.71 6.90 -0.24
N ILE A 119 12.22 7.44 -1.34
CA ILE A 119 11.51 7.55 -2.62
C ILE A 119 11.94 6.38 -3.49
N LEU A 120 10.95 5.59 -3.94
CA LEU A 120 11.18 4.47 -4.84
C LEU A 120 11.69 5.01 -6.18
N SER A 121 12.57 4.26 -6.84
CA SER A 121 13.11 4.65 -8.15
C SER A 121 12.02 4.90 -9.19
N VAL A 122 10.95 4.09 -9.16
CA VAL A 122 9.78 4.26 -10.04
C VAL A 122 9.03 5.56 -9.80
N GLU A 123 8.96 6.05 -8.55
CA GLU A 123 8.31 7.33 -8.24
C GLU A 123 9.14 8.50 -8.80
N ARG A 124 10.47 8.41 -8.74
CA ARG A 124 11.35 9.41 -9.36
C ARG A 124 11.19 9.44 -10.88
N GLN A 125 11.13 8.27 -11.52
CA GLN A 125 10.90 8.19 -12.97
C GLN A 125 9.56 8.80 -13.39
N LEU A 126 8.49 8.56 -12.60
CA LEU A 126 7.18 9.16 -12.86
C LEU A 126 7.19 10.68 -12.68
N TYR A 127 7.96 11.17 -11.71
CA TYR A 127 8.18 12.60 -11.56
C TYR A 127 8.92 13.19 -12.76
N ASP A 128 10.06 12.61 -13.14
CA ASP A 128 10.89 13.11 -14.24
C ASP A 128 10.17 13.09 -15.60
N LEU A 129 9.25 12.14 -15.81
CA LEU A 129 8.54 11.95 -17.09
C LEU A 129 7.18 12.66 -17.17
N PHE A 130 6.51 12.84 -16.05
CA PHE A 130 5.10 13.27 -16.01
C PHE A 130 4.79 14.30 -14.92
N ASN A 131 5.82 14.84 -14.26
CA ASN A 131 5.70 15.78 -13.14
C ASN A 131 4.79 15.27 -12.00
N LEU A 132 4.74 13.94 -11.83
CA LEU A 132 3.91 13.29 -10.83
C LEU A 132 4.71 13.11 -9.53
N GLU A 133 4.53 14.06 -8.62
CA GLU A 133 5.28 14.11 -7.36
C GLU A 133 5.15 12.82 -6.53
N PRO A 134 6.24 12.28 -5.95
CA PRO A 134 6.18 11.12 -5.06
C PRO A 134 5.23 11.33 -3.87
N ALA A 135 5.08 12.57 -3.41
CA ALA A 135 4.12 12.90 -2.36
C ALA A 135 2.67 12.66 -2.82
N ILE A 136 2.33 12.98 -4.07
CA ILE A 136 1.02 12.71 -4.67
C ILE A 136 0.81 11.20 -4.77
N LEU A 137 1.79 10.48 -5.33
CA LEU A 137 1.72 9.02 -5.47
C LEU A 137 1.44 8.31 -4.14
N TYR A 138 2.03 8.81 -3.04
CA TYR A 138 1.85 8.22 -1.72
C TYR A 138 0.52 8.60 -1.04
N ASN A 139 0.15 9.88 -1.11
CA ASN A 139 -0.94 10.43 -0.31
C ASN A 139 -2.32 10.30 -0.98
N GLU A 140 -2.38 10.39 -2.30
CA GLU A 140 -3.63 10.48 -3.06
C GLU A 140 -4.11 9.12 -3.58
N VAL A 141 -5.40 9.07 -3.87
CA VAL A 141 -6.01 7.93 -4.59
C VAL A 141 -5.73 8.10 -6.08
N PRO A 142 -5.34 7.05 -6.82
CA PRO A 142 -5.10 7.14 -8.26
C PRO A 142 -6.28 7.77 -9.00
N SER A 143 -6.03 8.88 -9.68
CA SER A 143 -7.07 9.68 -10.34
C SER A 143 -6.58 10.23 -11.68
N ILE A 144 -7.38 10.03 -12.73
CA ILE A 144 -7.09 10.53 -14.07
C ILE A 144 -6.93 12.05 -14.05
N GLY A 145 -7.78 12.77 -13.32
CA GLY A 145 -7.71 14.24 -13.24
C GLY A 145 -6.41 14.75 -12.63
N ILE A 146 -5.82 14.02 -11.68
CA ILE A 146 -4.50 14.36 -11.12
C ILE A 146 -3.42 14.18 -12.19
N VAL A 147 -3.43 13.05 -12.89
CA VAL A 147 -2.47 12.76 -13.96
C VAL A 147 -2.57 13.81 -15.08
N GLU A 148 -3.79 14.18 -15.47
CA GLU A 148 -4.02 15.24 -16.46
C GLU A 148 -3.43 16.57 -16.05
N ASN A 149 -3.69 17.00 -14.81
CA ASN A 149 -3.15 18.26 -14.30
C ASN A 149 -1.63 18.26 -14.25
N CYS A 150 -0.99 17.16 -13.85
CA CYS A 150 0.47 17.04 -13.83
C CYS A 150 1.07 17.09 -15.24
N MET A 151 0.46 16.42 -16.21
CA MET A 151 0.95 16.38 -17.60
C MET A 151 0.71 17.67 -18.39
N LEU A 152 -0.17 18.57 -17.93
CA LEU A 152 -0.40 19.88 -18.57
C LEU A 152 0.64 20.92 -18.17
N LEU A 153 1.38 20.69 -17.08
CA LEU A 153 2.40 21.62 -16.57
C LEU A 153 3.68 21.64 -17.43
N ASP A 154 3.86 20.69 -18.35
CA ASP A 154 4.97 20.65 -19.32
C ASP A 154 4.66 21.38 -20.65
N GLU A 155 3.46 21.94 -20.82
CA GLU A 155 3.06 22.66 -22.05
C GLU A 155 3.31 24.19 -22.00
N PHE A 156 4.06 24.70 -20.99
CA PHE A 156 4.44 26.12 -20.84
C PHE A 156 5.93 26.30 -20.56
#